data_AF-A0AAV2HGR7-F1
#
_entry.id   AF-A0AAV2HGR7-F1
#
_cell.length_a   1.000
_cell.length_b   1.000
_cell.length_c   1.000
_cell.angle_alpha   90.00
_cell.angle_beta   90.00
_cell.angle_gamma   90.00
#
_symmetry.space_group_name_H-M   'P 1'
#
loop_
_entity.id
_entity.type
_entity.pdbx_description
1 polymer ?
#
loop_
_entity_poly.entity_id
_entity_poly.type
_entity_poly.pdbx_seq_one_letter_code
_entity_poly.pdbx_strand_id
1 'polypeptide(L)'
;MAALKKMLMLFLIGNIGSLNSQETNPCKYMKNGVAVHPETCSKYYQCKNNKGTERECKHGEVFTPKSKTCVKESKYQCPITTTTTTTTTEPATTECWPHEESLEQFTLHEFEGSSYYISIDDYTTDDAAAQMCEAICGYLVEVDSQEEEDQVRSIMEMYDTAGLLIAGTDKYEEGVWEIARDRSPVNYLNWHSGEPNDYGQNEDCMCFIKGYGGLYDCPCTAVQYWQYKVACEVNLNENEE
;
A
#
# COMPACT_ATOMS: atom_id res chain seq x y z
N MET A 1 27.58 -52.06 21.94
CA MET A 1 28.98 -51.59 21.85
C MET A 1 29.06 -50.80 20.55
N ALA A 2 29.23 -49.49 20.49
CA ALA A 2 30.23 -48.67 21.16
C ALA A 2 29.65 -47.36 21.71
N ALA A 3 30.34 -46.85 22.72
CA ALA A 3 30.00 -45.66 23.47
C ALA A 3 30.81 -44.43 22.99
N LEU A 4 30.22 -43.26 23.26
CA LEU A 4 30.87 -42.05 23.77
C LEU A 4 31.73 -41.19 22.83
N LYS A 5 31.23 -39.97 22.56
CA LYS A 5 31.99 -38.74 22.87
C LYS A 5 31.06 -37.55 23.09
N LYS A 6 30.99 -37.12 24.36
CA LYS A 6 30.51 -35.79 24.76
C LYS A 6 31.45 -34.76 24.14
N MET A 7 30.90 -33.73 23.49
CA MET A 7 31.61 -32.47 23.29
C MET A 7 30.64 -31.32 23.55
N LEU A 8 30.74 -30.82 24.77
CA LEU A 8 30.18 -29.54 25.21
C LEU A 8 30.96 -28.45 24.44
N MET A 9 30.29 -27.72 23.55
CA MET A 9 30.82 -26.47 23.01
C MET A 9 29.95 -25.31 23.52
N LEU A 10 30.44 -24.67 24.58
CA LEU A 10 30.12 -23.28 24.87
C LEU A 10 30.77 -22.42 23.77
N PHE A 11 29.95 -21.73 22.98
CA PHE A 11 30.40 -20.56 22.24
C PHE A 11 29.50 -19.37 22.55
N LEU A 12 30.09 -18.51 23.39
CA LEU A 12 30.02 -17.06 23.45
C LEU A 12 28.91 -16.37 22.64
N ILE A 13 28.10 -15.64 23.38
CA ILE A 13 27.19 -14.56 23.00
C ILE A 13 27.88 -13.65 21.96
N GLY A 14 27.61 -13.92 20.68
CA GLY A 14 27.93 -13.03 19.58
C GLY A 14 26.89 -11.92 19.54
N ASN A 15 27.34 -10.72 19.87
CA ASN A 15 26.59 -9.48 19.78
C ASN A 15 26.20 -9.23 18.31
N ILE A 16 25.04 -9.75 17.88
CA ILE A 16 24.45 -9.38 16.59
C ILE A 16 23.89 -7.98 16.77
N GLY A 17 24.61 -7.03 16.18
CA GLY A 17 24.25 -5.62 16.15
C GLY A 17 22.79 -5.48 15.77
N SER A 18 22.10 -4.69 16.60
CA SER A 18 20.73 -4.23 16.39
C SER A 18 20.51 -3.96 14.91
N LEU A 19 19.63 -4.74 14.29
CA LEU A 19 19.12 -4.44 12.96
C LEU A 19 18.60 -3.01 13.01
N ASN A 20 19.19 -2.21 12.13
CA ASN A 20 19.04 -0.79 12.00
C ASN A 20 17.57 -0.51 11.64
N SER A 21 16.72 -0.20 12.62
CA SER A 21 15.44 0.43 12.34
C SER A 21 15.77 1.73 11.63
N GLN A 22 15.34 1.87 10.38
CA GLN A 22 15.43 3.16 9.73
C GLN A 22 14.64 4.14 10.58
N GLU A 23 15.36 5.00 11.29
CA GLU A 23 14.83 6.08 12.07
C GLU A 23 14.06 6.99 11.10
N THR A 24 12.74 6.81 10.99
CA THR A 24 11.84 7.63 10.18
C THR A 24 11.68 8.99 10.87
N ASN A 25 12.77 9.72 11.05
CA ASN A 25 12.75 11.03 11.66
C ASN A 25 12.07 12.01 10.70
N PRO A 26 10.82 12.44 10.99
CA PRO A 26 10.05 13.26 10.07
C PRO A 26 10.65 14.66 9.88
N CYS A 27 11.65 15.04 10.68
CA CYS A 27 12.37 16.30 10.57
C CYS A 27 13.48 16.30 9.52
N LYS A 28 13.80 15.16 8.87
CA LYS A 28 14.80 15.07 7.80
C LYS A 28 14.56 16.11 6.69
N TYR A 29 13.30 16.38 6.39
CA TYR A 29 12.88 17.32 5.35
C TYR A 29 12.28 18.62 5.92
N MET A 30 12.44 18.89 7.23
CA MET A 30 11.87 20.06 7.92
C MET A 30 12.94 20.85 8.70
N LYS A 31 13.36 22.00 8.15
CA LYS A 31 14.42 22.85 8.74
C LYS A 31 14.12 23.33 10.15
N ASN A 32 12.94 23.89 10.38
CA ASN A 32 12.45 24.26 11.71
C ASN A 32 10.94 24.07 11.75
N GLY A 33 10.39 23.53 12.84
CA GLY A 33 8.95 23.32 12.95
C GLY A 33 8.57 22.21 13.92
N VAL A 34 7.37 21.66 13.72
CA VAL A 34 6.86 20.51 14.45
C VAL A 34 6.25 19.51 13.48
N ALA A 35 6.50 18.23 13.70
CA ALA A 35 6.02 17.14 12.87
C ALA A 35 5.28 16.10 13.71
N VAL A 36 4.35 15.39 13.10
CA VAL A 36 3.62 14.26 13.73
C VAL A 36 4.61 13.14 14.04
N HIS A 37 4.36 12.38 15.11
CA HIS A 37 5.13 11.17 15.37
C HIS A 37 4.52 10.00 14.58
N PRO A 38 5.32 9.21 13.86
CA PRO A 38 4.82 8.18 12.94
C PRO A 38 4.06 7.05 13.65
N GLU A 39 4.40 6.76 14.90
CA GLU A 39 3.84 5.62 15.64
C GLU A 39 2.80 6.01 16.72
N THR A 40 2.68 7.28 17.11
CA THR A 40 1.79 7.70 18.20
C THR A 40 1.33 9.16 18.10
N CYS A 41 0.05 9.51 18.25
CA CYS A 41 -0.36 10.92 18.35
C CYS A 41 -0.13 11.49 19.76
N SER A 42 0.19 10.64 20.74
CA SER A 42 0.56 11.11 22.08
C SER A 42 1.93 11.81 22.06
N LYS A 43 2.69 11.65 20.97
CA LYS A 43 3.99 12.28 20.75
C LYS A 43 4.04 13.08 19.45
N TYR A 44 5.02 13.95 19.36
CA TYR A 44 5.33 14.74 18.18
C TYR A 44 6.83 15.10 18.17
N TYR A 45 7.35 15.50 17.03
CA TYR A 45 8.73 15.95 16.90
C TYR A 45 8.81 17.48 16.86
N GLN A 46 9.75 18.06 17.62
CA GLN A 46 10.21 19.43 17.44
C GLN A 46 11.45 19.43 16.55
N CYS A 47 11.33 19.98 15.35
CA CYS A 47 12.40 20.05 14.37
C CYS A 47 13.20 21.35 14.54
N LYS A 48 14.52 21.24 14.72
CA LYS A 48 15.46 22.37 14.69
C LYS A 48 16.67 22.02 13.85
N ASN A 49 16.99 22.83 12.84
CA ASN A 49 18.04 22.57 11.86
C ASN A 49 18.00 21.13 11.28
N ASN A 50 16.83 20.68 10.81
CA ASN A 50 16.56 19.32 10.30
C ASN A 50 16.72 18.18 11.33
N LYS A 51 16.95 18.49 12.61
CA LYS A 51 17.06 17.50 13.68
C LYS A 51 15.77 17.47 14.50
N GLY A 52 15.11 16.32 14.53
CA GLY A 52 13.93 16.09 15.35
C GLY A 52 14.28 15.79 16.79
N THR A 53 13.55 16.40 17.73
CA THR A 53 13.52 15.97 19.12
C THR A 53 12.10 15.56 19.49
N GLU A 54 11.92 14.34 19.96
CA GLU A 54 10.64 13.84 20.40
C GLU A 54 10.10 14.61 21.62
N ARG A 55 8.79 14.78 21.67
CA ARG A 55 8.03 15.43 22.73
C ARG A 55 6.72 14.70 22.93
N GLU A 56 6.21 14.75 24.15
CA GLU A 56 4.92 14.18 24.50
C GLU A 56 3.89 15.29 24.71
N CYS A 57 2.66 15.02 24.29
CA CYS A 57 1.50 15.82 24.68
C CYS A 57 1.17 15.59 26.16
N LYS A 58 0.38 16.49 26.76
CA LYS A 58 -0.13 16.25 28.11
C LYS A 58 -1.01 15.00 28.11
N HIS A 59 -1.07 14.31 29.24
CA HIS A 59 -1.88 13.10 29.38
C HIS A 59 -3.34 13.34 28.95
N GLY A 60 -3.83 12.53 28.00
CA GLY A 60 -5.17 12.65 27.39
C GLY A 60 -5.27 13.67 26.24
N GLU A 61 -4.15 14.19 25.75
CA GLU A 61 -4.07 15.04 24.56
C GLU A 61 -3.31 14.34 23.43
N VAL A 62 -3.71 14.64 22.18
CA VAL A 62 -3.14 14.11 20.94
C VAL A 62 -2.69 15.26 20.05
N PHE A 63 -1.56 15.10 19.36
CA PHE A 63 -1.03 16.07 18.43
C PHE A 63 -1.77 16.02 17.10
N THR A 64 -2.22 17.18 16.61
CA THR A 64 -2.94 17.30 15.33
C THR A 64 -2.09 18.02 14.27
N PRO A 65 -2.00 17.48 13.04
CA PRO A 65 -1.24 18.09 11.96
C PRO A 65 -1.83 19.43 11.49
N LYS A 66 -3.16 19.61 11.64
CA LYS A 66 -3.89 20.79 11.15
C LYS A 66 -3.59 22.04 11.98
N SER A 67 -3.60 21.92 13.30
CA SER A 67 -3.29 23.05 14.19
C SER A 67 -1.85 23.04 14.69
N LYS A 68 -1.09 21.97 14.44
CA LYS A 68 0.30 21.78 14.91
C LYS A 68 0.42 21.91 16.44
N THR A 69 -0.61 21.45 17.16
CA THR A 69 -0.72 21.54 18.62
C THR A 69 -1.28 20.26 19.19
N CYS A 70 -1.06 20.03 20.49
CA CYS A 70 -1.79 19.02 21.24
C CYS A 70 -3.22 19.52 21.52
N VAL A 71 -4.21 18.68 21.27
CA VAL A 71 -5.62 18.92 21.55
C VAL A 71 -6.19 17.72 22.29
N LYS A 72 -7.33 17.87 22.96
CA LYS A 72 -8.01 16.72 23.58
C LYS A 72 -8.42 15.71 22.52
N GLU A 73 -8.28 14.44 22.83
CA GLU A 73 -8.62 13.30 21.96
C GLU A 73 -10.05 13.37 21.42
N SER A 74 -11.01 13.87 22.20
CA SER A 74 -12.40 14.07 21.76
C SER A 74 -12.59 15.11 20.63
N LYS A 75 -11.56 15.91 20.31
CA LYS A 75 -11.60 16.92 19.23
C LYS A 75 -10.89 16.48 17.96
N TYR A 76 -10.09 15.43 18.03
CA TYR A 76 -9.30 14.94 16.91
C TYR A 76 -9.16 13.43 17.03
N GLN A 77 -9.81 12.71 16.12
CA GLN A 77 -9.64 11.27 16.01
C GLN A 77 -8.24 11.01 15.44
N CYS A 78 -7.42 10.40 16.27
CA CYS A 78 -6.04 10.09 15.98
C CYS A 78 -6.02 8.92 14.98
N PRO A 79 -5.50 9.11 13.75
CA PRO A 79 -5.62 8.13 12.67
C PRO A 79 -4.62 6.96 12.77
N ILE A 80 -3.76 6.94 13.79
CA ILE A 80 -2.86 5.81 14.00
C ILE A 80 -3.62 4.67 14.67
N THR A 81 -3.60 3.53 13.99
CA THR A 81 -4.04 2.26 14.54
C THR A 81 -3.28 2.02 15.84
N THR A 82 -4.00 2.04 16.97
CA THR A 82 -3.40 1.72 18.26
C THR A 82 -3.14 0.22 18.25
N THR A 83 -1.94 -0.18 17.86
CA THR A 83 -1.48 -1.57 17.95
C THR A 83 -1.37 -1.91 19.44
N THR A 84 -2.49 -2.38 20.01
CA THR A 84 -2.50 -2.97 21.34
C THR A 84 -1.64 -4.22 21.27
N THR A 85 -0.39 -4.07 21.73
CA THR A 85 0.60 -5.15 21.76
C THR A 85 0.14 -6.20 22.75
N THR A 86 -0.57 -7.20 22.26
CA THR A 86 -0.79 -8.46 22.99
C THR A 86 0.27 -9.42 22.49
N THR A 87 1.39 -9.50 23.22
CA THR A 87 2.48 -10.44 22.94
C THR A 87 2.02 -11.86 23.25
N THR A 88 1.49 -12.55 22.25
CA THR A 88 1.38 -14.02 22.26
C THR A 88 2.28 -14.54 21.14
N THR A 89 3.40 -15.12 21.57
CA THR A 89 4.38 -15.79 20.71
C THR A 89 3.75 -17.06 20.14
N GLU A 90 3.21 -16.98 18.94
CA GLU A 90 2.85 -18.12 18.10
C GLU A 90 3.47 -17.89 16.71
N PRO A 91 4.10 -18.90 16.09
CA PRO A 91 4.80 -18.70 14.83
C PRO A 91 3.79 -18.39 13.72
N ALA A 92 3.96 -17.25 13.05
CA ALA A 92 3.16 -16.85 11.90
C ALA A 92 3.29 -17.90 10.78
N THR A 93 2.23 -18.64 10.53
CA THR A 93 1.91 -19.13 9.19
C THR A 93 1.24 -17.99 8.44
N THR A 94 1.80 -17.63 7.30
CA THR A 94 1.31 -16.57 6.41
C THR A 94 0.05 -17.07 5.71
N GLU A 95 -1.08 -17.04 6.40
CA GLU A 95 -2.39 -17.29 5.79
C GLU A 95 -3.14 -15.98 5.63
N CYS A 96 -3.53 -15.73 4.39
CA CYS A 96 -4.26 -14.58 3.92
C CYS A 96 -5.75 -14.76 4.25
N TRP A 97 -6.11 -14.51 5.51
CA TRP A 97 -7.51 -14.44 5.90
C TRP A 97 -7.96 -12.96 5.89
N PRO A 98 -8.87 -12.55 5.00
CA PRO A 98 -9.42 -11.20 5.07
C PRO A 98 -10.15 -11.05 6.41
N HIS A 99 -9.66 -10.14 7.26
CA HIS A 99 -10.30 -9.85 8.54
C HIS A 99 -11.76 -9.42 8.27
N GLU A 100 -12.73 -9.98 9.01
CA GLU A 100 -14.17 -9.82 8.74
C GLU A 100 -14.60 -8.33 8.65
N GLU A 101 -13.91 -7.42 9.33
CA GLU A 101 -14.16 -5.96 9.25
C GLU A 101 -13.67 -5.29 7.95
N SER A 102 -12.73 -5.90 7.22
CA SER A 102 -12.20 -5.32 5.98
C SER A 102 -13.26 -5.40 4.87
N LEU A 103 -14.00 -6.52 4.81
CA LEU A 103 -15.05 -6.77 3.82
C LEU A 103 -16.23 -5.78 3.86
N GLU A 104 -16.50 -5.09 4.98
CA GLU A 104 -17.55 -4.07 5.03
C GLU A 104 -17.24 -2.80 4.22
N GLN A 105 -15.97 -2.59 3.85
CA GLN A 105 -15.55 -1.51 2.94
C GLN A 105 -15.51 -1.96 1.48
N PHE A 106 -15.81 -3.23 1.21
CA PHE A 106 -15.52 -3.88 -0.07
C PHE A 106 -16.79 -4.40 -0.75
N THR A 107 -17.01 -3.97 -2.00
CA THR A 107 -18.05 -4.55 -2.86
C THR A 107 -17.38 -5.49 -3.84
N LEU A 108 -17.72 -6.77 -3.76
CA LEU A 108 -17.21 -7.81 -4.63
C LEU A 108 -18.00 -7.86 -5.94
N HIS A 109 -17.31 -7.90 -7.07
CA HIS A 109 -17.89 -8.14 -8.39
C HIS A 109 -17.33 -9.44 -8.95
N GLU A 110 -18.19 -10.40 -9.29
CA GLU A 110 -17.78 -11.70 -9.82
C GLU A 110 -17.99 -11.76 -11.34
N PHE A 111 -16.99 -12.27 -12.07
CA PHE A 111 -17.09 -12.52 -13.51
C PHE A 111 -16.20 -13.70 -13.93
N GLU A 112 -16.79 -14.70 -14.61
CA GLU A 112 -16.11 -15.91 -15.13
C GLU A 112 -15.15 -16.66 -14.16
N GLY A 113 -15.35 -16.50 -12.85
CA GLY A 113 -14.53 -17.11 -11.82
C GLY A 113 -13.50 -16.18 -11.18
N SER A 114 -13.33 -14.97 -11.72
CA SER A 114 -12.54 -13.89 -11.11
C SER A 114 -13.42 -13.01 -10.22
N SER A 115 -12.83 -12.46 -9.17
CA SER A 115 -13.48 -11.56 -8.23
C SER A 115 -12.73 -10.23 -8.15
N TYR A 116 -13.45 -9.13 -8.34
CA TYR A 116 -12.89 -7.79 -8.40
C TYR A 116 -13.40 -6.91 -7.27
N TYR A 117 -12.53 -6.06 -6.77
CA TYR A 117 -12.82 -5.00 -5.82
C TYR A 117 -12.34 -3.64 -6.33
N ILE A 118 -13.13 -2.60 -6.15
CA ILE A 118 -12.75 -1.21 -6.45
C ILE A 118 -12.66 -0.39 -5.16
N SER A 119 -11.52 0.27 -4.93
CA SER A 119 -11.27 1.05 -3.72
C SER A 119 -12.33 2.15 -3.49
N ILE A 120 -12.81 2.29 -2.25
CA ILE A 120 -13.66 3.44 -1.88
C ILE A 120 -12.83 4.72 -1.95
N ASP A 121 -11.65 4.69 -1.34
CA ASP A 121 -10.71 5.80 -1.29
C ASP A 121 -9.85 5.85 -2.55
N ASP A 122 -9.38 7.06 -2.88
CA ASP A 122 -8.42 7.26 -3.95
C ASP A 122 -7.02 6.80 -3.49
N TYR A 123 -6.20 6.28 -4.40
CA TYR A 123 -4.83 5.94 -4.05
C TYR A 123 -3.94 7.18 -3.94
N THR A 124 -2.75 7.00 -3.37
CA THR A 124 -1.74 8.06 -3.29
C THR A 124 -0.49 7.71 -4.07
N THR A 125 -0.03 6.46 -3.98
CA THR A 125 1.04 5.87 -4.79
C THR A 125 0.65 4.47 -5.24
N ASP A 126 1.33 3.93 -6.25
CA ASP A 126 1.23 2.53 -6.67
C ASP A 126 1.51 1.56 -5.52
N ASP A 127 2.53 1.85 -4.69
CA ASP A 127 2.82 1.05 -3.48
C ASP A 127 1.64 1.05 -2.49
N ALA A 128 0.95 2.18 -2.32
CA ALA A 128 -0.21 2.27 -1.45
C ALA A 128 -1.42 1.54 -2.05
N ALA A 129 -1.56 1.59 -3.37
CA ALA A 129 -2.59 0.84 -4.09
C ALA A 129 -2.39 -0.67 -3.99
N ALA A 130 -1.16 -1.15 -4.16
CA ALA A 130 -0.81 -2.55 -3.96
C ALA A 130 -1.15 -3.00 -2.53
N GLN A 131 -0.78 -2.22 -1.52
CA GLN A 131 -1.12 -2.50 -0.12
C GLN A 131 -2.64 -2.56 0.14
N MET A 132 -3.45 -1.76 -0.57
CA MET A 132 -4.92 -1.86 -0.45
C MET A 132 -5.43 -3.21 -0.95
N CYS A 133 -4.88 -3.74 -2.04
CA CYS A 133 -5.25 -5.06 -2.55
C CYS A 133 -4.71 -6.20 -1.68
N GLU A 134 -3.48 -6.09 -1.20
CA GLU A 134 -2.88 -7.06 -0.29
C GLU A 134 -3.68 -7.18 1.02
N ALA A 135 -4.27 -6.09 1.51
CA ALA A 135 -5.12 -6.09 2.71
C ALA A 135 -6.40 -6.93 2.57
N ILE A 136 -6.80 -7.26 1.34
CA ILE A 136 -7.93 -8.14 1.03
C ILE A 136 -7.51 -9.47 0.41
N CYS A 137 -6.24 -9.83 0.59
CA CYS A 137 -5.70 -11.07 0.03
C CYS A 137 -5.80 -11.11 -1.51
N GLY A 138 -5.75 -9.93 -2.12
CA GLY A 138 -5.74 -9.75 -3.56
C GLY A 138 -4.46 -9.06 -4.02
N TYR A 139 -4.45 -8.73 -5.30
CA TYR A 139 -3.41 -7.97 -5.97
C TYR A 139 -4.06 -6.93 -6.89
N LEU A 140 -3.29 -5.95 -7.38
CA LEU A 140 -3.80 -5.04 -8.41
C LEU A 140 -4.31 -5.85 -9.60
N VAL A 141 -5.43 -5.47 -10.21
CA VAL A 141 -6.03 -6.25 -11.30
C VAL A 141 -5.06 -6.45 -12.48
N GLU A 142 -4.96 -7.69 -12.96
CA GLU A 142 -4.06 -8.10 -14.04
C GLU A 142 -4.86 -8.45 -15.28
N VAL A 143 -5.27 -7.42 -16.03
CA VAL A 143 -6.13 -7.61 -17.21
C VAL A 143 -5.41 -8.42 -18.29
N ASP A 144 -5.97 -9.58 -18.65
CA ASP A 144 -5.35 -10.54 -19.58
C ASP A 144 -6.07 -10.65 -20.95
N SER A 145 -7.23 -10.00 -21.09
CA SER A 145 -8.10 -10.11 -22.26
C SER A 145 -8.99 -8.87 -22.46
N GLN A 146 -9.56 -8.74 -23.66
CA GLN A 146 -10.52 -7.67 -23.96
C GLN A 146 -11.80 -7.84 -23.16
N GLU A 147 -12.24 -9.09 -22.98
CA GLU A 147 -13.41 -9.43 -22.20
C GLU A 147 -13.26 -9.01 -20.73
N GLU A 148 -12.09 -9.24 -20.13
CA GLU A 148 -11.78 -8.78 -18.78
C GLU A 148 -11.68 -7.24 -18.71
N GLU A 149 -11.04 -6.61 -19.70
CA GLU A 149 -10.98 -5.14 -19.80
C GLU A 149 -12.39 -4.52 -19.77
N ASP A 150 -13.29 -5.03 -20.61
CA ASP A 150 -14.68 -4.57 -20.71
C ASP A 150 -15.41 -4.73 -19.37
N GLN A 151 -15.17 -5.84 -18.66
CA GLN A 151 -15.75 -6.10 -17.35
C GLN A 151 -15.22 -5.11 -16.31
N VAL A 152 -13.91 -4.96 -16.15
CA VAL A 152 -13.29 -4.04 -15.19
C VAL A 152 -13.73 -2.60 -15.46
N ARG A 153 -13.83 -2.20 -16.73
CA ARG A 153 -14.36 -0.88 -17.12
C ARG A 153 -15.83 -0.71 -16.76
N SER A 154 -16.67 -1.73 -16.93
CA SER A 154 -18.08 -1.65 -16.53
C SER A 154 -18.24 -1.44 -15.01
N ILE A 155 -17.36 -2.05 -14.22
CA ILE A 155 -17.31 -1.84 -12.77
C ILE A 155 -16.85 -0.40 -12.49
N MET A 156 -15.76 0.07 -13.13
CA MET A 156 -15.28 1.45 -13.00
C MET A 156 -16.39 2.49 -13.23
N GLU A 157 -17.22 2.30 -14.27
CA GLU A 157 -18.34 3.17 -14.59
C GLU A 157 -19.40 3.23 -13.46
N MET A 158 -19.62 2.12 -12.75
CA MET A 158 -20.54 2.04 -11.62
C MET A 158 -20.09 2.90 -10.43
N TYR A 159 -18.77 3.03 -10.21
CA TYR A 159 -18.18 3.81 -9.11
C TYR A 159 -17.94 5.29 -9.44
N ASP A 160 -18.28 5.72 -10.66
CA ASP A 160 -18.20 7.11 -11.12
C ASP A 160 -16.79 7.75 -11.02
N THR A 161 -15.72 6.96 -10.91
CA THR A 161 -14.34 7.44 -10.76
C THR A 161 -13.76 8.02 -12.05
N ALA A 162 -12.79 8.93 -11.93
CA ALA A 162 -12.10 9.53 -13.07
C ALA A 162 -11.16 8.55 -13.79
N GLY A 163 -10.69 7.52 -13.09
CA GLY A 163 -9.78 6.51 -13.63
C GLY A 163 -9.45 5.44 -12.60
N LEU A 164 -8.76 4.40 -13.06
CA LEU A 164 -8.52 3.20 -12.28
C LEU A 164 -7.09 2.71 -12.51
N LEU A 165 -6.31 2.62 -11.43
CA LEU A 165 -4.98 2.03 -11.47
C LEU A 165 -5.07 0.51 -11.55
N ILE A 166 -4.25 -0.10 -12.41
CA ILE A 166 -4.15 -1.55 -12.60
C ILE A 166 -2.68 -2.01 -12.49
N ALA A 167 -2.41 -3.32 -12.61
CA ALA A 167 -1.14 -3.91 -12.20
C ALA A 167 0.09 -3.61 -13.08
N GLY A 168 -0.09 -3.06 -14.29
CA GLY A 168 1.01 -2.83 -15.23
C GLY A 168 1.91 -1.66 -14.81
N THR A 169 3.23 -1.83 -14.99
CA THR A 169 4.23 -0.76 -14.79
C THR A 169 5.46 -1.00 -15.66
N ASP A 170 6.13 0.07 -16.08
CA ASP A 170 7.42 0.02 -16.78
C ASP A 170 8.51 0.83 -16.05
N LYS A 171 8.31 1.12 -14.75
CA LYS A 171 9.22 1.89 -13.86
C LYS A 171 10.66 1.39 -13.78
N TYR A 172 10.92 0.21 -14.33
CA TYR A 172 12.22 -0.44 -14.30
C TYR A 172 12.96 -0.37 -15.63
N GLU A 173 12.23 -0.28 -16.73
CA GLU A 173 12.74 -0.13 -18.08
C GLU A 173 11.62 0.43 -18.97
N GLU A 174 11.74 1.72 -19.33
CA GLU A 174 10.80 2.46 -20.18
C GLU A 174 10.36 1.65 -21.41
N GLY A 175 9.04 1.50 -21.60
CA GLY A 175 8.45 0.74 -22.69
C GLY A 175 8.45 -0.79 -22.49
N VAL A 176 8.98 -1.31 -21.39
CA VAL A 176 8.90 -2.72 -20.99
C VAL A 176 7.91 -2.88 -19.85
N TRP A 177 6.67 -3.22 -20.22
CA TRP A 177 5.56 -3.36 -19.29
C TRP A 177 5.58 -4.71 -18.57
N GLU A 178 5.68 -4.62 -17.26
CA GLU A 178 5.72 -5.75 -16.32
C GLU A 178 4.58 -5.63 -15.29
N ILE A 179 4.21 -6.76 -14.70
CA ILE A 179 3.30 -6.83 -13.56
C ILE A 179 4.04 -6.36 -12.31
N ALA A 180 3.49 -5.37 -11.62
CA ALA A 180 4.15 -4.68 -10.51
C ALA A 180 4.57 -5.62 -9.36
N ARG A 181 3.78 -6.67 -9.09
CA ARG A 181 4.02 -7.58 -7.94
C ARG A 181 5.14 -8.58 -8.16
N ASP A 182 5.34 -9.08 -9.37
CA ASP A 182 6.24 -10.22 -9.62
C ASP A 182 7.17 -10.09 -10.82
N ARG A 183 7.14 -8.94 -11.53
CA ARG A 183 7.99 -8.66 -12.70
C ARG A 183 7.73 -9.59 -13.89
N SER A 184 6.62 -10.31 -13.90
CA SER A 184 6.20 -11.04 -15.09
C SER A 184 5.78 -10.07 -16.20
N PRO A 185 5.88 -10.43 -17.49
CA PRO A 185 5.49 -9.54 -18.58
C PRO A 185 3.97 -9.35 -18.63
N VAL A 186 3.51 -8.14 -18.95
CA VAL A 186 2.10 -7.89 -19.27
C VAL A 186 1.79 -8.49 -20.64
N ASN A 187 0.84 -9.42 -20.69
CA ASN A 187 0.54 -10.18 -21.91
C ASN A 187 -0.57 -9.55 -22.78
N TYR A 188 -1.36 -8.66 -22.21
CA TYR A 188 -2.44 -7.96 -22.90
C TYR A 188 -2.21 -6.45 -22.84
N LEU A 189 -1.95 -5.86 -24.01
CA LEU A 189 -1.65 -4.43 -24.16
C LEU A 189 -2.54 -3.82 -25.24
N ASN A 190 -3.71 -3.33 -24.84
CA ASN A 190 -4.67 -2.64 -25.69
C ASN A 190 -4.59 -1.12 -25.48
N TRP A 191 -3.45 -0.51 -25.82
CA TRP A 191 -3.23 0.93 -25.64
C TRP A 191 -4.28 1.79 -26.34
N HIS A 192 -4.69 2.87 -25.68
CA HIS A 192 -5.42 3.93 -26.37
C HIS A 192 -4.54 4.49 -27.50
N SER A 193 -5.17 5.00 -28.56
CA SER A 193 -4.45 5.61 -29.67
C SER A 193 -3.53 6.74 -29.19
N GLY A 194 -2.22 6.55 -29.30
CA GLY A 194 -1.20 7.51 -28.88
C GLY A 194 -0.48 7.15 -27.58
N GLU A 195 -0.92 6.10 -26.89
CA GLU A 195 -0.32 5.58 -25.67
C GLU A 195 0.54 4.32 -25.95
N PRO A 196 1.50 3.98 -25.05
CA PRO A 196 1.97 4.82 -23.95
C PRO A 196 2.81 6.00 -24.48
N ASN A 197 2.75 7.15 -23.83
CA ASN A 197 3.37 8.38 -24.33
C ASN A 197 4.48 8.97 -23.43
N ASP A 198 4.62 8.42 -22.22
CA ASP A 198 5.51 8.82 -21.14
C ASP A 198 5.48 10.34 -20.92
N TYR A 199 4.27 10.87 -20.64
CA TYR A 199 4.07 12.31 -20.62
C TYR A 199 4.93 12.97 -19.54
N GLY A 200 5.95 13.69 -20.00
CA GLY A 200 6.86 14.39 -19.09
C GLY A 200 7.86 13.49 -18.38
N GLN A 201 8.10 12.26 -18.87
CA GLN A 201 9.07 11.32 -18.30
C GLN A 201 8.76 10.93 -16.86
N ASN A 202 7.48 10.62 -16.59
CA ASN A 202 6.94 10.39 -15.24
C ASN A 202 5.62 9.60 -15.27
N GLU A 203 5.39 8.76 -16.28
CA GLU A 203 4.15 7.98 -16.40
C GLU A 203 4.43 6.48 -16.39
N ASP A 204 4.97 5.97 -15.29
CA ASP A 204 5.42 4.58 -15.23
C ASP A 204 4.36 3.53 -14.82
N CYS A 205 3.08 3.92 -14.71
CA CYS A 205 2.01 3.07 -14.18
C CYS A 205 0.82 2.96 -15.14
N MET A 206 0.21 1.78 -15.21
CA MET A 206 -0.89 1.53 -16.13
C MET A 206 -2.25 1.89 -15.51
N CYS A 207 -3.10 2.58 -16.28
CA CYS A 207 -4.44 2.93 -15.81
C CYS A 207 -5.51 2.95 -16.89
N PHE A 208 -6.77 2.90 -16.46
CA PHE A 208 -7.94 3.26 -17.28
C PHE A 208 -8.39 4.67 -16.98
N ILE A 209 -8.89 5.37 -18.01
CA ILE A 209 -9.48 6.71 -17.88
C ILE A 209 -10.96 6.66 -18.26
N LYS A 210 -11.81 7.27 -17.43
CA LYS A 210 -13.25 7.31 -17.67
C LYS A 210 -13.60 7.97 -19.00
N GLY A 211 -14.46 7.31 -19.77
CA GLY A 211 -14.96 7.82 -21.05
C GLY A 211 -14.01 7.63 -22.22
N TYR A 212 -12.84 7.00 -22.00
CA TYR A 212 -11.90 6.62 -23.04
C TYR A 212 -11.68 5.11 -23.01
N GLY A 213 -11.47 4.50 -24.18
CA GLY A 213 -11.13 3.09 -24.32
C GLY A 213 -9.62 2.86 -24.28
N GLY A 214 -9.19 1.61 -24.10
CA GLY A 214 -7.79 1.23 -24.08
C GLY A 214 -7.00 1.66 -22.84
N LEU A 215 -5.73 1.29 -22.80
CA LEU A 215 -4.81 1.54 -21.69
C LEU A 215 -4.14 2.90 -21.83
N TYR A 216 -3.75 3.46 -20.68
CA TYR A 216 -2.94 4.67 -20.55
C TYR A 216 -1.77 4.39 -19.61
N ASP A 217 -0.64 4.97 -19.91
CA ASP A 217 0.44 5.16 -18.96
C ASP A 217 0.16 6.45 -18.19
N CYS A 218 0.31 6.37 -16.87
CA CYS A 218 -0.22 7.32 -15.93
C CYS A 218 0.81 7.50 -14.80
N PRO A 219 0.83 8.65 -14.11
CA PRO A 219 1.72 8.83 -12.98
C PRO A 219 1.41 7.82 -11.88
N CYS A 220 2.42 7.11 -11.38
CA CYS A 220 2.28 6.19 -10.24
C CYS A 220 1.83 6.88 -8.95
N THR A 221 1.94 8.21 -8.86
CA THR A 221 1.43 8.99 -7.74
C THR A 221 0.16 9.71 -8.15
N ALA A 222 -0.92 9.52 -7.39
CA ALA A 222 -2.17 10.19 -7.65
C ALA A 222 -2.00 11.70 -7.57
N VAL A 223 -2.28 12.35 -8.69
CA VAL A 223 -2.34 13.80 -8.81
C VAL A 223 -3.66 14.27 -8.20
N GLN A 224 -3.62 15.24 -7.26
CA GLN A 224 -4.77 15.68 -6.43
C GLN A 224 -6.09 15.99 -7.16
N TYR A 225 -6.05 16.17 -8.48
CA TYR A 225 -7.22 16.50 -9.30
C TYR A 225 -7.83 15.29 -10.02
N TRP A 226 -7.09 14.19 -10.16
CA TRP A 226 -7.53 12.99 -10.85
C TRP A 226 -7.78 11.93 -9.79
N GLN A 227 -9.03 11.90 -9.30
CA GLN A 227 -9.50 11.01 -8.24
C GLN A 227 -9.57 9.58 -8.75
N TYR A 228 -8.41 8.92 -8.84
CA TYR A 228 -8.31 7.56 -9.35
C TYR A 228 -8.44 6.55 -8.22
N LYS A 229 -9.18 5.49 -8.52
CA LYS A 229 -9.37 4.35 -7.63
C LYS A 229 -8.38 3.24 -7.96
N VAL A 230 -8.39 2.21 -7.13
CA VAL A 230 -7.62 0.99 -7.30
C VAL A 230 -8.58 -0.12 -7.68
N ALA A 231 -8.22 -0.93 -8.67
CA ALA A 231 -8.86 -2.22 -8.88
C ALA A 231 -7.98 -3.33 -8.34
N CYS A 232 -8.59 -4.17 -7.51
CA CYS A 232 -7.98 -5.36 -6.96
C CYS A 232 -8.67 -6.59 -7.52
N GLU A 233 -7.89 -7.61 -7.83
CA GLU A 233 -8.35 -8.94 -8.16
C GLU A 233 -8.07 -9.87 -6.97
N VAL A 234 -9.02 -10.75 -6.65
CA VAL A 234 -8.95 -11.66 -5.52
C VAL A 234 -9.25 -13.08 -6.00
N ASN A 235 -8.34 -14.02 -5.71
CA ASN A 235 -8.54 -15.44 -5.98
C ASN A 235 -9.24 -16.11 -4.79
N LEU A 236 -10.57 -16.25 -4.87
CA LEU A 236 -11.36 -16.88 -3.79
C LEU A 236 -11.09 -18.38 -3.64
N ASN A 237 -10.39 -19.02 -4.59
CA ASN A 237 -10.11 -20.45 -4.62
C ASN A 237 -8.79 -20.86 -3.93
N GLU A 238 -7.96 -19.92 -3.47
CA GLU A 238 -6.70 -20.23 -2.76
C GLU A 238 -6.86 -20.37 -1.24
N ASN A 239 -8.09 -20.21 -0.72
CA ASN A 239 -8.40 -20.19 0.72
C ASN A 239 -9.07 -21.48 1.24
N GLU A 240 -9.05 -22.60 0.49
CA GLU A 240 -9.73 -23.86 0.86
C GLU A 240 -8.82 -25.07 1.16
N GLU A 241 -7.51 -24.92 1.39
CA GLU A 241 -6.64 -26.05 1.78
C GLU A 241 -6.19 -26.06 3.25
#